data_AF-R7IPP0-F1
#
_entry.id   AF-R7IPP0-F1
#
_cell.length_a   1.000
_cell.length_b   1.000
_cell.length_c   1.000
_cell.angle_alpha   90.00
_cell.angle_beta   90.00
_cell.angle_gamma   90.00
#
_symmetry.space_group_name_H-M   'P 1'
#
loop_
_entity.id
_entity.type
_entity.pdbx_description
1 polymer ?
#
loop_
_entity_poly.entity_id
_entity_poly.type
_entity_poly.pdbx_seq_one_letter_code
_entity_poly.pdbx_strand_id
1 'polypeptide(L)'
;MGIAQDLDYFIKSNNDDVFIEAEARPSRLKSFYAEYNSKYNSSINDNSEGIIPLEEDANKWGLELRLYLHHLPTCIHATRNRDYRNNYEYRINDVDVIRELFELGYRIGKNLVSECK
;
A
#
# COMPACT_ATOMS: atom_id res chain seq x y z
N MET A 1 8.88 -18.48 5.42
CA MET A 1 8.49 -17.30 4.64
C MET A 1 7.93 -16.28 5.61
N GLY A 2 8.24 -15.00 5.40
CA GLY A 2 7.61 -13.89 6.10
C GLY A 2 6.25 -13.57 5.48
N ILE A 3 5.42 -12.83 6.22
CA ILE A 3 4.04 -12.52 5.84
C ILE A 3 3.97 -11.83 4.46
N ALA A 4 4.91 -10.94 4.14
CA ALA A 4 4.94 -10.27 2.83
C ALA A 4 5.19 -11.24 1.66
N GLN A 5 5.97 -12.31 1.86
CA GLN A 5 6.23 -13.32 0.83
C GLN A 5 5.03 -14.24 0.64
N ASP A 6 4.32 -14.58 1.72
CA ASP A 6 3.07 -15.33 1.64
C ASP A 6 1.98 -14.51 0.94
N LEU A 7 1.93 -13.19 1.19
CA LEU A 7 1.06 -12.26 0.47
C LEU A 7 1.43 -12.14 -1.01
N ASP A 8 2.72 -11.99 -1.35
CA ASP A 8 3.16 -11.94 -2.74
C ASP A 8 2.73 -13.19 -3.51
N TYR A 9 2.94 -14.37 -2.92
CA TYR A 9 2.50 -15.62 -3.50
C TYR A 9 0.97 -15.66 -3.66
N PHE A 10 0.22 -15.25 -2.64
CA PHE A 10 -1.24 -15.18 -2.70
C PHE A 10 -1.73 -14.28 -3.83
N ILE A 11 -1.20 -13.06 -3.94
CA ILE A 11 -1.58 -12.08 -4.98
C ILE A 11 -1.28 -12.64 -6.38
N LYS A 12 -0.06 -13.15 -6.59
CA LYS A 12 0.36 -13.73 -7.87
C LYS A 12 -0.47 -14.96 -8.25
N SER A 13 -0.82 -15.81 -7.27
CA SER A 13 -1.61 -17.03 -7.52
C SER A 13 -3.05 -16.75 -7.98
N ASN A 14 -3.64 -15.64 -7.55
CA ASN A 14 -4.98 -15.21 -7.98
C ASN A 14 -4.94 -14.42 -9.30
N ASN A 15 -3.75 -14.00 -9.76
CA ASN A 15 -3.58 -13.18 -10.97
C ASN A 15 -4.37 -11.87 -10.95
N ASP A 16 -4.46 -11.27 -9.76
CA ASP A 16 -5.25 -10.08 -9.47
C ASP A 16 -4.39 -8.84 -9.37
N ASP A 17 -4.95 -7.68 -9.73
CA ASP A 17 -4.33 -6.41 -9.38
C ASP A 17 -4.57 -6.06 -7.92
N VAL A 18 -3.63 -5.32 -7.34
CA VAL A 18 -3.76 -4.78 -5.97
C VAL A 18 -3.46 -3.29 -5.96
N PHE A 19 -3.89 -2.62 -4.91
CA PHE A 19 -3.69 -1.18 -4.76
C PHE A 19 -3.03 -0.85 -3.42
N ILE A 20 -2.01 0.01 -3.42
CA ILE A 20 -1.35 0.46 -2.20
C ILE A 20 -1.55 1.96 -2.02
N GLU A 21 -2.07 2.36 -0.86
CA GLU A 21 -2.23 3.75 -0.45
C GLU A 21 -1.26 4.13 0.67
N ALA A 22 -0.88 5.40 0.68
CA ALA A 22 -0.21 6.08 1.78
C ALA A 22 -1.03 7.30 2.21
N GLU A 23 -1.41 7.34 3.49
CA GLU A 23 -2.21 8.43 4.07
C GLU A 23 -1.51 9.01 5.30
N ALA A 24 -1.25 10.32 5.28
CA ALA A 24 -0.71 11.03 6.44
C ALA A 24 -0.92 12.55 6.31
N ARG A 25 -0.51 13.30 7.33
CA ARG A 25 -0.38 14.75 7.25
C ARG A 25 0.71 15.17 6.23
N PRO A 26 0.62 16.35 5.61
CA PRO A 26 1.55 16.80 4.57
C PRO A 26 3.02 16.80 5.01
N SER A 27 3.31 17.23 6.24
CA SER A 27 4.65 17.18 6.82
C SER A 27 5.24 15.76 6.85
N ARG A 28 4.43 14.76 7.22
CA ARG A 28 4.85 13.35 7.26
C ARG A 28 4.99 12.74 5.87
N LEU A 29 4.08 13.09 4.96
CA LEU A 29 4.11 12.66 3.57
C LEU A 29 5.38 13.16 2.85
N LYS A 30 5.79 14.42 3.08
CA LYS A 30 7.06 14.94 2.53
C LYS A 30 8.28 14.09 2.95
N SER A 31 8.35 13.69 4.23
CA SER A 31 9.40 12.78 4.69
C SER A 31 9.31 11.41 4.03
N PHE A 32 8.09 10.87 3.90
CA PHE A 32 7.85 9.59 3.23
C PHE A 32 8.29 9.63 1.75
N TYR A 33 7.94 10.67 1.00
CA TYR A 33 8.34 10.80 -0.40
C TYR A 33 9.86 10.84 -0.55
N ALA A 34 10.56 11.59 0.30
CA ALA A 34 12.01 11.69 0.23
C ALA A 34 12.68 10.31 0.42
N GLU A 35 12.24 9.55 1.43
CA GLU A 35 12.71 8.19 1.69
C GLU A 35 12.36 7.26 0.52
N TYR A 36 11.08 7.22 0.12
CA TYR A 36 10.55 6.32 -0.88
C TYR A 36 11.14 6.56 -2.27
N ASN A 37 11.17 7.81 -2.73
CA ASN A 37 11.72 8.17 -4.03
C ASN A 37 13.22 7.88 -4.11
N SER A 38 13.95 8.16 -3.04
CA SER A 38 15.39 7.84 -2.98
C SER A 38 15.63 6.33 -3.00
N LYS A 39 14.83 5.54 -2.29
CA LYS A 39 15.05 4.10 -2.15
C LYS A 39 14.63 3.31 -3.38
N TYR A 40 13.49 3.68 -3.98
CA TYR A 40 12.88 2.91 -5.06
C TYR A 40 13.00 3.57 -6.45
N ASN A 41 13.80 4.64 -6.56
CA ASN A 41 13.98 5.44 -7.78
C ASN A 41 12.63 5.84 -8.42
N SER A 42 11.76 6.41 -7.58
CA SER A 42 10.41 6.85 -7.95
C SER A 42 10.28 8.37 -7.86
N SER A 43 9.10 8.90 -8.21
CA SER A 43 8.82 10.35 -8.19
C SER A 43 7.43 10.66 -7.61
N ILE A 44 7.03 9.92 -6.56
CA ILE A 44 5.75 10.14 -5.89
C ILE A 44 5.70 11.51 -5.20
N ASN A 45 4.53 12.12 -5.21
CA ASN A 45 4.20 13.41 -4.60
C ASN A 45 2.70 13.47 -4.26
N ASP A 46 2.21 14.62 -3.78
CA ASP A 46 0.82 14.81 -3.35
C ASP A 46 -0.23 14.50 -4.44
N ASN A 47 0.15 14.55 -5.72
CA ASN A 47 -0.75 14.25 -6.84
C ASN A 47 -0.61 12.81 -7.37
N SER A 48 0.27 12.00 -6.76
CA SER A 48 0.47 10.62 -7.19
C SER A 48 -0.70 9.74 -6.80
N GLU A 49 -1.02 8.77 -7.66
CA GLU A 49 -2.10 7.84 -7.37
C GLU A 49 -1.79 7.06 -6.09
N GLY A 50 -2.76 7.00 -5.18
CA GLY A 50 -2.60 6.30 -3.90
C GLY A 50 -2.00 7.14 -2.78
N ILE A 51 -1.73 8.41 -3.02
CA ILE A 51 -1.39 9.37 -1.96
C ILE A 51 -2.65 10.08 -1.48
N ILE A 52 -2.93 9.99 -0.19
CA ILE A 52 -4.06 10.64 0.46
C ILE A 52 -3.52 11.65 1.48
N PRO A 53 -3.33 12.92 1.09
CA PRO A 53 -2.96 13.97 2.02
C PRO A 53 -4.13 14.31 2.92
N LEU A 54 -3.88 14.31 4.23
CA LEU A 54 -4.82 14.83 5.22
C LEU A 54 -4.63 16.33 5.43
N GLU A 55 -5.58 16.96 6.11
CA GLU A 55 -5.37 18.30 6.66
C GLU A 55 -4.21 18.29 7.67
N GLU A 56 -3.44 19.38 7.75
CA GLU A 56 -2.26 19.46 8.63
C GLU A 56 -2.63 19.34 10.12
N ASP A 57 -3.87 19.69 10.49
CA ASP A 57 -4.41 19.60 11.84
C ASP A 57 -5.18 18.30 12.13
N ALA A 58 -5.34 17.41 11.14
CA ALA A 58 -6.09 16.15 11.28
C ALA A 58 -5.55 15.32 12.44
N ASN A 59 -6.38 14.84 13.36
CA ASN A 59 -5.96 14.09 14.56
C ASN A 59 -5.38 12.69 14.23
N LYS A 60 -4.17 12.67 13.68
CA LYS A 60 -3.41 11.51 13.24
C LYS A 60 -1.93 11.74 13.49
N TRP A 61 -1.28 10.71 14.00
CA TRP A 61 0.10 10.79 14.49
C TRP A 61 1.12 10.17 13.52
N GLY A 62 0.68 9.32 12.58
CA GLY A 62 1.56 8.49 11.79
C GLY A 62 1.22 8.44 10.30
N LEU A 63 2.12 7.81 9.55
CA LEU A 63 1.88 7.34 8.19
C LEU A 63 1.07 6.04 8.28
N GLU A 64 -0.05 5.97 7.59
CA GLU A 64 -0.74 4.71 7.36
C GLU A 64 -0.46 4.22 5.94
N LEU A 65 -0.15 2.95 5.82
CA LEU A 65 -0.07 2.25 4.55
C LEU A 65 -1.21 1.25 4.49
N ARG A 66 -1.93 1.24 3.36
CA ARG A 66 -3.05 0.32 3.16
C ARG A 66 -2.88 -0.44 1.86
N LEU A 67 -3.01 -1.76 1.93
CA LEU A 67 -3.05 -2.65 0.77
C LEU A 67 -4.51 -3.07 0.55
N TYR A 68 -5.01 -2.91 -0.66
CA TYR A 68 -6.35 -3.31 -1.07
C TYR A 68 -6.28 -4.54 -1.99
N LEU A 69 -7.17 -5.49 -1.73
CA LEU A 69 -7.19 -6.84 -2.32
C LEU A 69 -8.60 -7.23 -2.75
N HIS A 70 -8.71 -8.02 -3.83
CA HIS A 70 -9.97 -8.61 -4.29
C HIS A 70 -10.39 -9.81 -3.44
N HIS A 71 -9.43 -10.55 -2.89
CA HIS A 71 -9.66 -11.79 -2.14
C HIS A 71 -9.06 -11.72 -0.74
N LEU A 72 -9.67 -12.44 0.20
CA LEU A 72 -9.22 -12.51 1.59
C LEU A 72 -7.97 -13.39 1.71
N PRO A 73 -6.79 -12.84 2.07
CA PRO A 73 -5.61 -13.66 2.32
C PRO A 73 -5.76 -14.45 3.63
N THR A 74 -5.19 -15.65 3.69
CA THR A 74 -5.18 -16.50 4.88
C THR A 74 -3.97 -16.26 5.78
N CYS A 75 -2.92 -15.61 5.26
CA CYS A 75 -1.64 -15.39 5.95
C CYS A 75 -1.62 -14.16 6.89
N ILE A 76 -2.64 -13.29 6.81
CA ILE A 76 -2.74 -12.07 7.62
C ILE A 76 -4.20 -11.67 7.80
N HIS A 77 -4.51 -11.01 8.92
CA HIS A 77 -5.83 -10.45 9.14
C HIS A 77 -6.09 -9.28 8.17
N ALA A 78 -7.04 -9.47 7.25
CA ALA A 78 -7.58 -8.39 6.43
C ALA A 78 -9.00 -8.02 6.90
N THR A 79 -9.32 -6.73 6.77
CA THR A 79 -10.66 -6.20 7.07
C THR A 79 -11.45 -6.04 5.79
N ARG A 80 -12.77 -6.23 5.82
CA ARG A 80 -13.62 -5.88 4.67
C ARG A 80 -13.53 -4.38 4.41
N ASN A 81 -13.29 -4.05 3.16
CA ASN A 81 -13.27 -2.70 2.67
C ASN A 81 -14.71 -2.25 2.34
N ARG A 82 -15.12 -1.09 2.86
CA ARG A 82 -16.52 -0.60 2.75
C ARG A 82 -16.64 0.77 2.10
N ASP A 83 -15.57 1.58 2.18
CA ASP A 83 -15.69 3.03 2.00
C ASP A 83 -14.84 3.59 0.85
N TYR A 84 -13.69 2.97 0.55
CA TYR A 84 -12.70 3.50 -0.41
C TYR A 84 -12.38 2.46 -1.46
N ARG A 85 -12.11 2.85 -2.71
CA ARG A 85 -11.67 1.91 -3.77
C ARG A 85 -12.58 0.66 -3.85
N ASN A 86 -13.89 0.87 -4.01
CA ASN A 86 -14.95 -0.17 -3.91
C ASN A 86 -14.78 -1.40 -4.83
N ASN A 87 -13.85 -1.34 -5.78
CA ASN A 87 -13.50 -2.48 -6.61
C ASN A 87 -12.68 -3.54 -5.86
N TYR A 88 -12.11 -3.23 -4.69
CA TYR A 88 -11.39 -4.18 -3.83
C TYR A 88 -12.21 -4.51 -2.58
N GLU A 89 -12.41 -5.79 -2.28
CA GLU A 89 -13.29 -6.25 -1.19
C GLU A 89 -12.60 -6.23 0.19
N TYR A 90 -11.26 -6.31 0.24
CA TYR A 90 -10.48 -6.43 1.47
C TYR A 90 -9.37 -5.38 1.55
N ARG A 91 -8.99 -5.02 2.77
CA ARG A 91 -7.82 -4.19 3.04
C ARG A 91 -7.00 -4.67 4.23
N ILE A 92 -5.69 -4.49 4.12
CA ILE A 92 -4.71 -4.64 5.20
C ILE A 92 -4.17 -3.25 5.54
N ASN A 93 -4.04 -2.95 6.83
CA ASN A 93 -3.44 -1.72 7.34
C ASN A 93 -2.25 -2.10 8.23
N ASP A 94 -1.12 -2.38 7.60
CA ASP A 94 0.10 -2.82 8.28
C ASP A 94 1.32 -2.21 7.58
N VAL A 95 1.95 -1.23 8.24
CA VAL A 95 3.05 -0.45 7.66
C VAL A 95 4.28 -1.32 7.41
N ASP A 96 4.56 -2.27 8.30
CA ASP A 96 5.78 -3.07 8.23
C ASP A 96 5.67 -4.10 7.09
N VAL A 97 4.54 -4.81 7.01
CA VAL A 97 4.28 -5.76 5.92
C VAL A 97 4.26 -5.06 4.56
N ILE A 98 3.66 -3.87 4.45
CA ILE A 98 3.63 -3.14 3.17
C ILE A 98 5.00 -2.59 2.80
N ARG A 99 5.82 -2.16 3.77
CA ARG A 99 7.23 -1.80 3.51
C ARG A 99 8.03 -3.00 2.99
N GLU A 100 7.80 -4.20 3.52
CA GLU A 100 8.39 -5.43 2.99
C GLU A 100 7.91 -5.75 1.56
N LEU A 101 6.63 -5.53 1.24
CA LEU A 101 6.12 -5.66 -0.13
C LEU A 101 6.82 -4.70 -1.10
N PHE A 102 7.20 -3.49 -0.67
CA PHE A 102 7.99 -2.60 -1.52
C PHE A 102 9.36 -3.17 -1.88
N GLU A 103 10.00 -3.94 -0.99
CA GLU A 103 11.23 -4.67 -1.30
C GLU A 103 11.01 -5.79 -2.32
N LEU A 104 9.81 -6.36 -2.36
CA LEU A 104 9.38 -7.37 -3.34
C LEU A 104 8.95 -6.76 -4.69
N GLY A 105 8.98 -5.44 -4.84
CA GLY A 105 8.73 -4.76 -6.11
C GLY A 105 7.38 -4.06 -6.22
N TYR A 106 6.48 -4.22 -5.24
CA TYR A 106 5.22 -3.48 -5.20
C TYR A 106 5.46 -1.99 -5.00
N ARG A 107 4.55 -1.14 -5.47
CA ARG A 107 4.67 0.32 -5.41
C ARG A 107 3.37 0.97 -4.95
N ILE A 108 3.46 2.21 -4.47
CA ILE A 108 2.29 3.07 -4.25
C ILE A 108 1.47 3.17 -5.55
N GLY A 109 0.15 3.09 -5.40
CA GLY A 109 -0.79 3.06 -6.53
C GLY A 109 -1.19 1.64 -6.92
N LYS A 110 -1.63 1.49 -8.18
CA LYS A 110 -2.05 0.20 -8.74
C LYS A 110 -0.84 -0.66 -9.09
N ASN A 111 -0.91 -1.95 -8.76
CA ASN A 111 0.10 -2.95 -9.12
C ASN A 111 -0.56 -4.07 -9.90
N LEU A 112 -0.07 -4.33 -11.11
CA LEU A 112 -0.48 -5.48 -11.92
C LEU A 112 0.48 -6.65 -11.66
N VAL A 113 -0.05 -7.87 -11.53
CA VAL A 113 0.77 -9.08 -11.36
C VAL A 113 1.78 -9.27 -12.50
N SER A 114 1.45 -8.85 -13.72
CA SER A 114 2.37 -8.87 -14.87
C SER A 114 3.60 -7.96 -14.73
N GLU A 115 3.56 -7.00 -13.81
CA GLU A 115 4.58 -5.96 -13.63
C GLU A 115 5.40 -6.15 -12.33
N CYS A 116 4.93 -7.02 -11.44
CA CYS A 116 5.63 -7.37 -10.20
C CYS A 116 6.68 -8.44 -10.47
N LYS A 117 7.96 -8.15 -10.17
CA LYS A 117 9.09 -9.07 -10.40
C LYS A 117 9.08 -10.30 -9.50
#